data_AF-A0A5B2YZL2-F1
#
_entry.id   AF-A0A5B2YZL2-F1
#
_cell.length_a   1.000
_cell.length_b   1.000
_cell.length_c   1.000
_cell.angle_alpha   90.00
_cell.angle_beta   90.00
_cell.angle_gamma   90.00
#
_symmetry.space_group_name_H-M   'P 1'
#
loop_
_entity.id
_entity.type
_entity.pdbx_description
1 polymer ?
#
loop_
_entity_poly.entity_id
_entity_poly.type
_entity_poly.pdbx_seq_one_letter_code
_entity_poly.pdbx_strand_id
1 'polypeptide(L)'
;MANKARFVAAVWASPEKVPFISLPFNILMKETNITPPPPNSHGPFSLSDEKLLKKYFNSSGFEGVTMERQDMIFNFRSAEEFTNFVCETASPVQAASSSQSEERRKKILHALTEAVANNYVDKNSDSIRLRNEAICIVGTKQ
;
A
#
# COMPACT_ATOMS: atom_id res chain seq x y z
N MET A 1 -27.44 -2.81 -9.36
CA MET A 1 -27.63 -3.67 -8.18
C MET A 1 -29.11 -3.72 -7.88
N ALA A 2 -29.65 -4.88 -7.46
CA ALA A 2 -31.04 -4.98 -7.04
C ALA A 2 -31.30 -4.19 -5.76
N ASN A 3 -32.53 -3.75 -5.51
CA ASN A 3 -32.91 -3.10 -4.26
C ASN A 3 -32.54 -4.00 -3.07
N LYS A 4 -32.01 -3.40 -2.00
CA LYS A 4 -31.44 -4.05 -0.80
C LYS A 4 -30.12 -4.80 -1.01
N ALA A 5 -29.45 -4.67 -2.17
CA ALA A 5 -28.12 -5.24 -2.35
C ALA A 5 -27.09 -4.56 -1.43
N ARG A 6 -26.18 -5.34 -0.85
CA ARG A 6 -25.06 -4.81 -0.06
C ARG A 6 -23.81 -4.70 -0.92
N PHE A 7 -23.10 -3.59 -0.82
CA PHE A 7 -21.77 -3.43 -1.38
C PHE A 7 -20.78 -3.28 -0.23
N VAL A 8 -19.72 -4.07 -0.27
CA VAL A 8 -18.63 -4.07 0.70
C VAL A 8 -17.33 -3.83 -0.05
N ALA A 9 -16.47 -2.99 0.50
CA ALA A 9 -15.13 -2.76 -0.01
C ALA A 9 -14.12 -2.72 1.12
N ALA A 10 -12.87 -3.11 0.82
CA ALA A 10 -11.71 -2.85 1.66
C ALA A 10 -10.75 -1.97 0.85
N VAL A 11 -10.33 -0.87 1.44
CA VAL A 11 -9.35 0.05 0.84
C VAL A 11 -8.20 0.25 1.81
N TRP A 12 -7.04 0.65 1.30
CA TRP A 12 -5.90 0.96 2.17
C TRP A 12 -6.15 2.24 2.98
N ALA A 13 -5.69 2.23 4.24
CA ALA A 13 -5.57 3.44 5.04
C ALA A 13 -4.47 4.37 4.48
N SER A 14 -4.16 5.45 5.18
CA SER A 14 -3.16 6.42 4.71
C SER A 14 -1.76 5.79 4.54
N PRO A 15 -0.88 6.36 3.71
CA PRO A 15 0.44 5.78 3.41
C PRO A 15 1.27 5.43 4.65
N GLU A 16 1.15 6.21 5.73
CA GLU A 16 1.87 6.03 6.99
C GLU A 16 1.43 4.76 7.74
N LYS A 17 0.24 4.25 7.42
CA LYS A 17 -0.37 3.05 8.01
C LYS A 17 -0.19 1.82 7.14
N VAL A 18 0.42 1.92 5.96
CA VAL A 18 0.56 0.81 5.00
C VAL A 18 2.01 0.74 4.49
N PRO A 19 2.97 0.42 5.37
CA PRO A 19 4.39 0.37 5.01
C PRO A 19 4.70 -0.66 3.92
N PHE A 20 3.88 -1.70 3.76
CA PHE A 20 4.00 -2.66 2.67
C PHE A 20 4.05 -1.99 1.29
N ILE A 21 3.30 -0.91 1.09
CA ILE A 21 3.23 -0.17 -0.19
C ILE A 21 4.08 1.10 -0.13
N SER A 22 3.96 1.87 0.95
CA SER A 22 4.59 3.20 1.03
C SER A 22 6.11 3.14 1.15
N LEU A 23 6.67 2.15 1.86
CA LEU A 23 8.11 2.04 2.04
C LEU A 23 8.84 1.82 0.71
N PRO A 24 8.51 0.79 -0.11
CA PRO A 24 9.15 0.63 -1.42
C PRO A 24 9.03 1.85 -2.33
N PHE A 25 7.84 2.46 -2.35
CA PHE A 25 7.59 3.60 -3.22
C PHE A 25 8.43 4.81 -2.82
N ASN A 26 8.57 5.07 -1.51
CA ASN A 26 9.40 6.17 -0.99
C ASN A 26 10.89 5.95 -1.27
N ILE A 27 11.40 4.74 -1.08
CA ILE A 27 12.79 4.40 -1.41
C ILE A 27 13.03 4.58 -2.91
N LEU A 28 12.11 4.10 -3.74
CA LEU A 28 12.21 4.25 -5.18
C LEU A 28 12.30 5.71 -5.60
N MET A 29 11.34 6.55 -5.16
CA MET A 29 11.34 7.98 -5.49
C MET A 29 12.64 8.67 -5.06
N LYS A 30 13.12 8.37 -3.85
CA LYS A 30 14.37 8.92 -3.31
C LYS A 30 15.58 8.52 -4.16
N GLU A 31 15.67 7.27 -4.59
CA GLU A 31 16.81 6.77 -5.35
C GLU A 31 16.73 7.13 -6.84
N THR A 32 15.55 7.26 -7.43
CA THR A 32 15.41 7.55 -8.86
C THR A 32 15.21 9.02 -9.18
N ASN A 33 15.15 9.90 -8.16
CA ASN A 33 14.79 11.31 -8.30
C ASN A 33 13.48 11.52 -9.09
N ILE A 34 12.56 10.55 -9.02
CA ILE A 34 11.25 10.66 -9.65
C ILE A 34 10.38 11.54 -8.77
N THR A 35 9.79 12.57 -9.37
CA THR A 35 8.88 13.47 -8.68
C THR A 35 7.63 12.71 -8.22
N PRO A 36 7.14 12.93 -6.99
CA PRO A 36 5.90 12.33 -6.54
C PRO A 36 4.76 12.66 -7.52
N PRO A 37 3.85 11.71 -7.77
CA PRO A 37 2.67 12.00 -8.56
C PRO A 37 1.85 13.11 -7.90
N PRO A 38 1.13 13.95 -8.67
CA PRO A 38 0.26 15.00 -8.13
C PRO A 38 -0.66 14.49 -7.00
N PRO A 39 -1.03 15.31 -6.01
CA PRO A 39 -1.86 14.90 -4.86
C PRO A 39 -3.19 14.21 -5.20
N ASN A 40 -3.75 14.48 -6.38
CA ASN A 40 -5.02 13.90 -6.86
C ASN A 40 -4.82 12.72 -7.83
N SER A 41 -3.60 12.22 -7.98
CA SER A 41 -3.32 11.10 -8.86
C SER A 41 -3.98 9.83 -8.32
N HIS A 42 -4.55 9.04 -9.23
CA HIS A 42 -5.09 7.73 -8.88
C HIS A 42 -3.94 6.82 -8.42
N GLY A 43 -4.08 6.24 -7.24
CA GLY A 43 -3.08 5.40 -6.61
C GLY A 43 -3.70 4.52 -5.52
N PRO A 44 -2.92 3.64 -4.89
CA PRO A 44 -3.41 2.67 -3.91
C PRO A 44 -4.10 3.32 -2.71
N PHE A 45 -3.83 4.61 -2.44
CA PHE A 45 -4.34 5.38 -1.33
C PHE A 45 -5.42 6.40 -1.71
N SER A 46 -5.91 6.42 -2.96
CA SER A 46 -6.91 7.42 -3.40
C SER A 46 -8.23 7.42 -2.62
N LEU A 47 -8.50 6.36 -1.86
CA LEU A 47 -9.70 6.19 -1.05
C LEU A 47 -9.41 6.12 0.46
N SER A 48 -8.23 6.55 0.90
CA SER A 48 -7.83 6.48 2.32
C SER A 48 -8.52 7.52 3.21
N ASP A 49 -9.09 8.59 2.63
CA ASP A 49 -9.89 9.56 3.38
C ASP A 49 -11.30 9.01 3.63
N GLU A 50 -11.59 8.66 4.89
CA GLU A 50 -12.88 8.10 5.31
C GLU A 50 -14.07 9.02 5.04
N LYS A 51 -13.89 10.35 5.16
CA LYS A 51 -14.97 11.30 4.88
C LYS A 51 -15.30 11.30 3.40
N LEU A 52 -14.26 11.27 2.55
CA LEU A 52 -14.42 11.20 1.10
C LEU A 52 -15.00 9.86 0.66
N LEU A 53 -14.50 8.74 1.20
CA LEU A 53 -14.98 7.39 0.93
C LEU A 53 -16.46 7.24 1.30
N LYS A 54 -16.85 7.69 2.50
CA LYS A 54 -18.26 7.70 2.93
C LYS A 54 -19.11 8.60 2.04
N LYS A 55 -18.60 9.77 1.64
CA LYS A 55 -19.28 10.66 0.70
C LYS A 55 -19.54 9.95 -0.64
N TYR A 56 -18.58 9.20 -1.17
CA TYR A 56 -18.75 8.45 -2.42
C TYR A 56 -19.81 7.36 -2.33
N PHE A 57 -19.89 6.62 -1.22
CA PHE A 57 -20.97 5.66 -0.99
C PHE A 57 -22.33 6.35 -0.96
N ASN A 58 -22.47 7.42 -0.16
CA ASN A 58 -23.72 8.15 -0.03
C ASN A 58 -24.16 8.78 -1.37
N SER A 59 -23.25 9.42 -2.11
CA SER A 59 -23.56 10.02 -3.41
C SER A 59 -23.89 8.98 -4.49
N SER A 60 -23.47 7.73 -4.28
CA SER A 60 -23.82 6.60 -5.14
C SER A 60 -25.15 5.93 -4.74
N GLY A 61 -25.87 6.51 -3.77
CA GLY A 61 -27.18 6.04 -3.29
C GLY A 61 -27.09 4.79 -2.43
N PHE A 62 -25.97 4.57 -1.72
CA PHE A 62 -25.90 3.61 -0.63
C PHE A 62 -26.27 4.28 0.69
N GLU A 63 -26.99 3.56 1.53
CA GLU A 63 -27.36 4.00 2.87
C GLU A 63 -26.87 3.02 3.94
N GLY A 64 -27.01 3.43 5.21
CA GLY A 64 -26.52 2.65 6.35
C GLY A 64 -25.01 2.44 6.30
N VAL A 65 -24.27 3.44 5.81
CA VAL A 65 -22.83 3.31 5.56
C VAL A 65 -22.06 3.25 6.88
N THR A 66 -21.42 2.11 7.13
CA THR A 66 -20.54 1.88 8.28
C THR A 66 -19.13 1.55 7.81
N MET A 67 -18.14 1.90 8.63
CA MET A 67 -16.73 1.65 8.37
C MET A 67 -16.06 1.06 9.60
N GLU A 68 -15.09 0.19 9.40
CA GLU A 68 -14.21 -0.35 10.43
C GLU A 68 -12.76 -0.39 9.92
N ARG A 69 -11.80 -0.37 10.86
CA ARG A 69 -10.38 -0.50 10.55
C ARG A 69 -9.94 -1.92 10.84
N GLN A 70 -9.21 -2.53 9.92
CA GLN A 70 -8.69 -3.88 10.03
C GLN A 70 -7.17 -3.88 9.89
N ASP A 71 -6.48 -4.41 10.90
CA ASP A 71 -5.05 -4.67 10.83
C ASP A 71 -4.76 -5.82 9.85
N MET A 72 -3.82 -5.59 8.94
CA MET A 72 -3.33 -6.53 7.95
C MET A 72 -1.83 -6.76 8.17
N ILE A 73 -1.48 -7.92 8.73
CA ILE A 73 -0.08 -8.26 9.03
C ILE A 73 0.48 -9.12 7.90
N PHE A 74 1.52 -8.63 7.24
CA PHE A 74 2.28 -9.40 6.26
C PHE A 74 3.63 -9.80 6.84
N ASN A 75 3.97 -11.08 6.68
CA ASN A 75 5.21 -11.65 7.18
C ASN A 75 6.05 -12.16 6.02
N PHE A 76 7.35 -11.89 6.06
CA PHE A 76 8.35 -12.43 5.15
C PHE A 76 9.46 -13.07 5.98
N ARG A 77 10.08 -14.14 5.47
CA ARG A 77 11.14 -14.87 6.18
C ARG A 77 12.42 -14.05 6.32
N SER A 78 12.65 -13.09 5.43
CA SER A 78 13.77 -12.14 5.52
C SER A 78 13.48 -10.82 4.78
N ALA A 79 14.37 -9.85 4.95
CA ALA A 79 14.35 -8.58 4.22
C ALA A 79 14.52 -8.78 2.71
N GLU A 80 15.36 -9.72 2.30
CA GLU A 80 15.59 -10.08 0.89
C GLU A 80 14.33 -10.68 0.26
N GLU A 81 13.59 -11.52 0.98
CA GLU A 81 12.33 -12.08 0.48
C GLU A 81 11.31 -10.97 0.23
N PHE A 82 11.17 -10.02 1.16
CA PHE A 82 10.31 -8.85 0.95
C PHE A 82 10.74 -8.04 -0.27
N THR A 83 12.03 -7.72 -0.39
CA THR A 83 12.56 -6.94 -1.52
C THR A 83 12.33 -7.64 -2.85
N ASN A 84 12.55 -8.96 -2.92
CA ASN A 84 12.30 -9.76 -4.12
C ASN A 84 10.81 -9.76 -4.48
N PHE A 85 9.93 -9.98 -3.49
CA PHE A 85 8.48 -9.91 -3.69
C PHE A 85 8.07 -8.56 -4.28
N VAL A 86 8.55 -7.46 -3.71
CA VAL A 86 8.26 -6.11 -4.20
C VAL A 86 8.72 -5.93 -5.64
N CYS A 87 9.91 -6.42 -5.99
CA CYS A 87 10.40 -6.37 -7.37
C CYS A 87 9.49 -7.13 -8.33
N GLU A 88 9.01 -8.29 -7.92
CA GLU A 88 8.18 -9.17 -8.76
C GLU A 88 6.75 -8.68 -8.90
N THR A 89 6.20 -7.98 -7.90
CA THR A 89 4.77 -7.62 -7.90
C THR A 89 4.47 -6.13 -8.09
N ALA A 90 5.39 -5.22 -7.76
CA ALA A 90 5.11 -3.79 -7.83
C ALA A 90 5.52 -3.21 -9.19
N SER A 91 4.56 -3.09 -10.12
CA SER A 91 4.81 -2.58 -11.47
C SER A 91 5.52 -1.21 -11.52
N PRO A 92 5.23 -0.22 -10.63
CA PRO A 92 6.00 1.03 -10.61
C PRO A 92 7.49 0.82 -10.25
N VAL A 93 7.79 -0.13 -9.36
CA VAL A 93 9.16 -0.49 -8.99
C VAL A 93 9.85 -1.16 -10.16
N GLN A 94 9.16 -2.04 -10.90
CA GLN A 94 9.69 -2.68 -12.11
C GLN A 94 9.99 -1.65 -13.19
N ALA A 95 9.03 -0.76 -13.49
CA ALA A 95 9.17 0.26 -14.52
C ALA A 95 10.36 1.18 -14.22
N ALA A 96 10.43 1.70 -13.00
CA ALA A 96 11.53 2.55 -12.59
C ALA A 96 12.86 1.81 -12.59
N SER A 97 12.93 0.58 -12.06
CA SER A 97 14.16 -0.24 -12.07
C SER A 97 14.66 -0.59 -13.48
N SER A 98 13.74 -0.86 -14.42
CA SER A 98 14.09 -1.22 -15.79
C SER A 98 14.72 -0.07 -16.59
N SER A 99 14.46 1.17 -16.18
CA SER A 99 15.07 2.37 -16.77
C SER A 99 16.48 2.67 -16.27
N GLN A 100 16.98 1.92 -15.28
CA GLN A 100 18.25 2.17 -14.60
C GLN A 100 19.35 1.21 -15.06
N SER A 101 20.62 1.61 -14.88
CA SER A 101 21.74 0.68 -15.06
C SER A 101 21.68 -0.45 -14.03
N GLU A 102 22.31 -1.59 -14.34
CA GLU A 102 22.34 -2.74 -13.43
C GLU A 102 22.90 -2.37 -12.04
N GLU A 103 23.97 -1.59 -12.01
CA GLU A 103 24.59 -1.10 -10.77
C GLU A 103 23.65 -0.18 -9.98
N ARG A 104 22.88 0.68 -10.66
CA ARG A 104 21.90 1.53 -9.98
C ARG A 104 20.71 0.73 -9.47
N ARG A 105 20.26 -0.30 -10.21
CA ARG A 105 19.24 -1.23 -9.77
C ARG A 105 19.67 -1.96 -8.49
N LYS A 106 20.89 -2.53 -8.46
CA LYS A 106 21.44 -3.18 -7.25
C LYS A 106 21.43 -2.25 -6.04
N LYS A 107 21.83 -0.98 -6.22
CA LYS A 107 21.80 0.03 -5.14
C LYS A 107 20.39 0.31 -4.63
N ILE A 108 19.40 0.44 -5.52
CA ILE A 108 17.99 0.66 -5.14
C ILE A 108 17.47 -0.52 -4.33
N LEU A 109 17.73 -1.75 -4.79
CA LEU A 109 17.29 -2.96 -4.10
C LEU A 109 17.97 -3.12 -2.73
N HIS A 110 19.26 -2.84 -2.66
CA HIS A 110 19.99 -2.85 -1.40
C HIS A 110 19.41 -1.83 -0.41
N ALA A 111 19.15 -0.59 -0.84
CA ALA A 111 18.53 0.43 -0.01
C ALA A 111 17.14 0.02 0.50
N LEU A 112 16.35 -0.68 -0.32
CA LEU A 112 15.04 -1.22 0.09
C LEU A 112 15.20 -2.33 1.14
N THR A 113 16.12 -3.28 0.92
CA THR A 113 16.41 -4.36 1.87
C THR A 113 16.89 -3.81 3.20
N GLU A 114 17.81 -2.85 3.20
CA GLU A 114 18.27 -2.20 4.43
C GLU A 114 17.14 -1.44 5.13
N ALA A 115 16.32 -0.71 4.37
CA ALA A 115 15.21 0.05 4.94
C ALA A 115 14.17 -0.86 5.61
N VAL A 116 13.84 -2.00 5.00
CA VAL A 116 12.89 -2.94 5.63
C VAL A 116 13.50 -3.64 6.84
N ALA A 117 14.77 -4.05 6.77
CA ALA A 117 15.47 -4.70 7.88
C ALA A 117 15.56 -3.79 9.11
N ASN A 118 15.91 -2.52 8.90
CA ASN A 118 16.10 -1.56 9.99
C ASN A 118 14.80 -1.16 10.71
N ASN A 119 13.65 -1.29 10.05
CA ASN A 119 12.38 -0.74 10.57
C ASN A 119 11.33 -1.81 10.89
N TYR A 120 11.43 -3.01 10.30
CA TYR A 120 10.36 -4.01 10.33
C TYR A 120 10.83 -5.44 10.63
N VAL A 121 12.10 -5.64 11.00
CA VAL A 121 12.55 -6.94 11.50
C VAL A 121 11.86 -7.26 12.84
N ASP A 122 11.42 -8.51 12.99
CA ASP A 122 10.90 -9.00 14.25
C ASP A 122 12.04 -9.09 15.28
N LYS A 123 11.78 -8.76 16.54
CA LYS A 123 12.86 -8.74 17.55
C LYS A 123 13.33 -10.14 17.97
N ASN A 124 12.52 -11.15 17.69
CA ASN A 124 12.75 -12.53 18.11
C ASN A 124 13.16 -13.45 16.94
N SER A 125 13.25 -12.91 15.72
CA SER A 125 13.62 -13.65 14.51
C SER A 125 14.12 -12.70 13.43
N ASP A 126 14.88 -13.18 12.45
CA ASP A 126 15.30 -12.37 11.30
C ASP A 126 14.16 -12.15 10.27
N SER A 127 12.92 -12.46 10.64
CA SER A 127 11.73 -12.29 9.80
C SER A 127 11.30 -10.82 9.74
N ILE A 128 10.66 -10.43 8.63
CA ILE A 128 10.04 -9.12 8.48
C ILE A 128 8.57 -9.21 8.80
N ARG A 129 8.07 -8.27 9.61
CA ARG A 129 6.65 -8.15 9.95
C ARG A 129 6.13 -6.74 9.71
N LEU A 130 5.32 -6.60 8.68
CA LEU A 130 4.69 -5.34 8.28
C LEU A 130 3.25 -5.32 8.80
N ARG A 131 2.96 -4.45 9.76
CA ARG A 131 1.58 -4.13 10.15
C ARG A 131 1.05 -3.04 9.23
N ASN A 132 -0.02 -3.35 8.52
CA ASN A 132 -0.73 -2.44 7.64
C ASN A 132 -2.17 -2.26 8.14
N GLU A 133 -2.86 -1.24 7.66
CA GLU A 133 -4.26 -0.99 8.01
C GLU A 133 -5.12 -0.86 6.74
N ALA A 134 -6.26 -1.54 6.72
CA ALA A 134 -7.30 -1.37 5.74
C ALA A 134 -8.55 -0.76 6.39
N ILE A 135 -9.30 0.01 5.61
CA ILE A 135 -10.63 0.51 5.95
C ILE A 135 -11.64 -0.37 5.23
N CYS A 136 -12.43 -1.12 5.98
CA CYS A 136 -13.56 -1.88 5.47
C CYS A 136 -14.82 -1.03 5.55
N ILE A 137 -15.55 -0.91 4.45
CA ILE A 137 -16.77 -0.10 4.34
C ILE A 137 -17.89 -0.95 3.77
N VAL A 138 -19.10 -0.78 4.29
CA VAL A 138 -20.32 -1.42 3.77
C VAL A 138 -21.45 -0.41 3.64
N GLY A 139 -22.25 -0.56 2.59
CA GLY A 139 -23.50 0.18 2.40
C GLY A 139 -24.55 -0.67 1.70
N THR A 140 -25.82 -0.31 1.85
CA THR A 140 -26.95 -1.00 1.21
C THR A 140 -27.58 -0.12 0.15
N LYS A 141 -27.77 -0.67 -1.06
CA LYS A 141 -28.41 0.01 -2.17
C LYS A 141 -29.91 0.04 -1.94
N GLN A 142 -30.50 1.23 -1.90
CA GLN A 142 -31.94 1.42 -1.96
C GLN A 142 -32.48 1.01 -3.33
#